data_AF-A0A818SZU2-F1
#
_entry.id   AF-A0A818SZU2-F1
#
_cell.length_a   1.000
_cell.length_b   1.000
_cell.length_c   1.000
_cell.angle_alpha   90.00
_cell.angle_beta   90.00
_cell.angle_gamma   90.00
#
_symmetry.space_group_name_H-M   'P 1'
#
loop_
_entity.id
_entity.type
_entity.pdbx_description
1 polymer ?
#
loop_
_entity_poly.entity_id
_entity_poly.type
_entity_poly.pdbx_seq_one_letter_code
_entity_poly.pdbx_strand_id
1 'polypeptide(L)'
;MVNQYVYQKKSDNDDNQSDGVTIYELKKYWDGLVLLVENRHPSKYVHFHFRCTLSQNTLISRKDSRSELFDIIPPNYRQIIVTISRKSPSNSFTIGHDFEYMLSSQNFIKQGEGIKQKHWPKIDESQLSDDIHLPQCILSAKHN
;
A
#
# COMPACT_ATOMS: atom_id res chain seq x y z
N MET A 1 10.32 16.77 -20.57
CA MET A 1 9.20 16.14 -19.84
C MET A 1 9.66 14.76 -19.41
N VAL A 2 9.99 14.58 -18.13
CA VAL A 2 10.55 13.31 -17.63
C VAL A 2 9.38 12.40 -17.29
N ASN A 3 9.19 11.35 -18.10
CA ASN A 3 8.29 10.26 -17.77
C ASN A 3 8.73 9.64 -16.43
N GLN A 4 8.00 9.97 -15.35
CA GLN A 4 8.05 9.25 -14.08
C GLN A 4 7.44 7.87 -14.32
N TYR A 5 8.28 6.89 -14.64
CA TYR A 5 7.84 5.50 -14.74
C TYR A 5 7.52 4.98 -13.33
N VAL A 6 6.24 5.07 -13.00
CA VAL A 6 5.53 4.26 -12.02
C VAL A 6 5.51 2.83 -12.56
N TYR A 7 5.98 1.84 -11.79
CA TYR A 7 5.63 0.47 -12.10
C TYR A 7 4.16 0.28 -11.72
N GLN A 8 3.29 0.23 -12.72
CA GLN A 8 1.87 -0.07 -12.57
C GLN A 8 1.69 -1.57 -12.83
N LYS A 9 1.61 -2.37 -11.76
CA LYS A 9 1.15 -3.76 -11.92
C LYS A 9 -0.36 -3.72 -12.18
N LYS A 10 -0.77 -3.98 -13.43
CA LYS A 10 -2.16 -4.30 -13.76
C LYS A 10 -2.43 -5.75 -13.36
N SER A 11 -3.64 -6.02 -12.87
CA SER A 11 -4.17 -7.36 -12.60
C SER A 11 -3.80 -8.36 -13.71
N ASP A 12 -3.37 -9.57 -13.34
CA ASP A 12 -2.99 -10.64 -14.26
C ASP A 12 -4.20 -11.27 -15.02
N ASN A 13 -5.39 -10.65 -14.95
CA ASN A 13 -6.56 -11.06 -15.72
C ASN A 13 -6.49 -10.46 -17.13
N ASP A 14 -6.33 -11.34 -18.12
CA ASP A 14 -6.13 -11.11 -19.57
C ASP A 14 -7.35 -10.54 -20.32
N ASP A 15 -8.21 -9.79 -19.65
CA ASP A 15 -9.25 -8.98 -20.29
C ASP A 15 -8.84 -7.51 -20.19
N ASN A 16 -8.92 -6.76 -21.29
CA ASN A 16 -8.49 -5.35 -21.42
C ASN A 16 -9.21 -4.34 -20.47
N GLN A 17 -9.87 -4.81 -19.42
CA GLN A 17 -10.57 -4.02 -18.42
C GLN A 17 -9.76 -3.95 -17.13
N SER A 18 -9.26 -2.75 -16.80
CA SER A 18 -8.66 -2.50 -15.49
C SER A 18 -9.70 -2.79 -14.40
N ASP A 19 -9.28 -3.56 -13.40
CA ASP A 19 -10.05 -3.86 -12.19
C ASP A 19 -10.23 -2.63 -11.26
N GLY A 20 -9.85 -1.44 -11.71
CA GLY A 20 -9.92 -0.19 -10.95
C GLY A 20 -8.83 -0.06 -9.89
N VAL A 21 -7.88 -1.00 -9.79
CA VAL A 21 -6.78 -0.92 -8.83
C VAL A 21 -5.52 -0.42 -9.52
N THR A 22 -4.78 0.47 -8.89
CA THR A 22 -3.48 0.92 -9.37
C THR A 22 -2.49 0.96 -8.22
N ILE A 23 -1.35 0.30 -8.40
CA ILE A 23 -0.28 0.22 -7.41
C ILE A 23 0.91 1.00 -7.94
N TYR A 24 1.48 1.85 -7.10
CA TYR A 24 2.60 2.72 -7.42
C TYR A 24 3.80 2.34 -6.54
N GLU A 25 4.90 1.93 -7.17
CA GLU A 25 6.20 1.82 -6.52
C GLU A 25 7.08 3.03 -6.89
N LEU A 26 7.28 3.96 -5.95
CA LEU A 26 8.15 5.12 -6.14
C LEU A 26 9.54 4.83 -5.56
N LYS A 27 10.45 4.38 -6.42
CA LYS A 27 11.81 3.93 -6.04
C LYS A 27 12.96 4.58 -6.81
N LYS A 28 12.65 5.51 -7.72
CA LYS A 28 13.65 6.09 -8.64
C LYS A 28 14.29 7.33 -8.02
N TYR A 29 15.61 7.47 -8.16
CA TYR A 29 16.42 8.63 -7.76
C TYR A 29 16.58 8.85 -6.25
N TRP A 30 16.26 7.84 -5.43
CA TRP A 30 16.54 7.87 -3.99
C TRP A 30 16.70 6.44 -3.45
N ASP A 31 17.32 6.30 -2.28
CA ASP A 31 17.54 5.01 -1.62
C ASP A 31 16.34 4.63 -0.74
N GLY A 32 15.23 4.27 -1.40
CA GLY A 32 14.01 3.88 -0.73
C GLY A 32 12.85 3.47 -1.63
N LEU A 33 11.70 3.23 -1.01
CA LEU A 33 10.44 2.85 -1.64
C LEU A 33 9.28 3.58 -0.97
N VAL A 34 8.38 4.16 -1.76
CA VAL A 34 7.00 4.44 -1.33
C VAL A 34 6.08 3.51 -2.11
N LEU A 35 5.24 2.75 -1.41
CA LEU A 35 4.21 1.92 -2.01
C LEU A 35 2.84 2.55 -1.75
N LEU A 36 2.19 3.03 -2.81
CA LEU A 36 0.86 3.63 -2.78
C LEU A 36 -0.10 2.75 -3.56
N VAL A 37 -1.29 2.52 -3.01
CA VAL A 37 -2.35 1.81 -3.70
C VAL A 37 -3.53 2.75 -3.86
N GLU A 38 -4.05 2.84 -5.08
CA GLU A 38 -5.26 3.59 -5.40
C GLU A 38 -6.35 2.60 -5.82
N ASN A 39 -7.46 2.62 -5.09
CA ASN A 39 -8.65 1.86 -5.38
C ASN A 39 -9.69 2.77 -6.02
N ARG A 40 -9.79 2.75 -7.35
CA ARG A 40 -10.83 3.40 -8.15
C ARG A 40 -11.99 2.45 -8.49
N HIS A 41 -12.02 1.25 -7.94
CA HIS A 41 -13.17 0.38 -8.11
C HIS A 41 -14.39 1.04 -7.43
N PRO A 42 -15.57 1.09 -8.09
CA PRO A 42 -16.71 1.87 -7.58
C PRO A 42 -17.32 1.34 -6.29
N SER A 43 -17.20 0.02 -6.02
CA SER A 43 -17.92 -0.63 -4.92
C SER A 43 -17.15 -1.70 -4.13
N LYS A 44 -15.90 -1.99 -4.47
CA LYS A 44 -15.13 -3.09 -3.84
C LYS A 44 -13.98 -2.52 -3.04
N TYR A 45 -13.72 -3.13 -1.89
CA TYR A 45 -12.53 -2.87 -1.10
C TYR A 45 -11.35 -3.62 -1.72
N VAL A 46 -10.16 -3.02 -1.66
CA VAL A 46 -8.92 -3.72 -1.97
C VAL A 46 -8.34 -4.24 -0.67
N HIS A 47 -8.25 -5.56 -0.54
CA HIS A 47 -7.50 -6.22 0.52
C HIS A 47 -6.07 -6.36 0.01
N PHE A 48 -5.13 -5.68 0.65
CA PHE A 48 -3.74 -5.59 0.24
C PHE A 48 -2.85 -6.26 1.29
N HIS A 49 -1.94 -7.13 0.85
CA HIS A 49 -0.97 -7.80 1.70
C HIS A 49 0.43 -7.48 1.20
N PHE A 50 1.25 -6.86 2.04
CA PHE A 50 2.63 -6.50 1.76
C PHE A 50 3.57 -7.29 2.67
N ARG A 51 4.66 -7.81 2.10
CA ARG A 51 5.69 -8.57 2.82
C ARG A 51 7.07 -7.99 2.54
N CYS A 52 7.88 -7.84 3.58
CA CYS A 52 9.24 -7.29 3.48
C CYS A 52 10.21 -8.06 4.38
N THR A 53 10.49 -9.31 4.03
CA THR A 53 11.26 -10.25 4.88
C THR A 53 12.75 -10.33 4.53
N LEU A 54 13.16 -9.93 3.33
CA LEU A 54 14.55 -10.07 2.83
C LEU A 54 15.31 -8.74 2.75
N SER A 55 14.76 -7.68 3.34
CA SER A 55 15.37 -6.35 3.31
C SER A 55 16.48 -6.18 4.33
N GLN A 56 17.53 -5.46 3.95
CA GLN A 56 18.71 -5.19 4.79
C GLN A 56 18.98 -3.69 4.85
N ASN A 57 19.41 -3.22 6.04
CA ASN A 57 19.74 -1.82 6.27
C ASN A 57 18.56 -0.85 5.95
N THR A 58 17.33 -1.28 6.23
CA THR A 58 16.11 -0.52 5.96
C THR A 58 15.46 0.04 7.23
N LEU A 59 14.84 1.22 7.12
CA LEU A 59 13.84 1.76 8.04
C LEU A 59 12.48 1.65 7.34
N ILE A 60 11.48 1.12 8.03
CA ILE A 60 10.14 0.82 7.49
C ILE A 60 9.11 1.50 8.40
N SER A 61 8.23 2.34 7.84
CA SER A 61 7.34 3.21 8.62
C SER A 61 6.25 2.48 9.43
N ARG A 62 5.84 1.27 9.03
CA ARG A 62 4.74 0.52 9.66
C ARG A 62 5.12 -0.89 10.15
N LYS A 63 6.40 -1.13 10.38
CA LYS A 63 6.92 -2.47 10.68
C LYS A 63 6.29 -3.09 11.93
N ASP A 64 5.85 -4.36 11.82
CA ASP A 64 5.66 -5.25 12.98
C ASP A 64 6.80 -6.26 13.13
N SER A 65 6.63 -7.17 14.10
CA SER A 65 7.52 -8.29 14.34
C SER A 65 7.67 -9.24 13.15
N ARG A 66 6.72 -9.28 12.20
CA ARG A 66 6.71 -10.19 11.04
C ARG A 66 7.14 -9.52 9.74
N SER A 67 7.27 -8.19 9.73
CA SER A 67 7.52 -7.39 8.53
C SER A 67 6.44 -7.61 7.45
N GLU A 68 5.19 -7.79 7.90
CA GLU A 68 4.01 -7.97 7.06
C GLU A 68 2.98 -6.88 7.36
N LEU A 69 2.34 -6.35 6.32
CA LEU A 69 1.27 -5.36 6.45
C LEU A 69 0.03 -5.87 5.72
N PHE A 70 -1.13 -5.72 6.33
CA PHE A 70 -2.42 -5.93 5.69
C PHE A 70 -3.25 -4.66 5.78
N ASP A 71 -3.80 -4.23 4.66
CA ASP A 71 -4.60 -3.03 4.58
C ASP A 71 -5.87 -3.26 3.77
N ILE A 72 -6.95 -2.60 4.19
CA ILE A 72 -8.20 -2.56 3.45
C ILE A 72 -8.43 -1.14 2.96
N ILE A 73 -8.39 -0.98 1.64
CA ILE A 73 -8.55 0.33 1.00
C ILE A 73 -9.99 0.44 0.48
N PRO A 74 -10.78 1.42 0.96
CA PRO A 74 -12.15 1.60 0.52
C PRO A 74 -12.30 1.94 -0.98
N PRO A 75 -13.50 1.76 -1.57
CA PRO A 75 -13.80 2.23 -2.92
C PRO A 75 -13.55 3.74 -3.07
N ASN A 76 -12.87 4.15 -4.13
CA ASN A 76 -12.47 5.54 -4.43
C ASN A 76 -11.51 6.17 -3.41
N TYR A 77 -10.67 5.37 -2.76
CA TYR A 77 -9.65 5.83 -1.82
C TYR A 77 -8.26 5.42 -2.29
N ARG A 78 -7.25 6.10 -1.76
CA ARG A 78 -5.84 5.75 -1.90
C ARG A 78 -5.18 5.66 -0.54
N GLN A 79 -4.12 4.87 -0.43
CA GLN A 79 -3.40 4.68 0.83
C GLN A 79 -1.92 4.42 0.57
N ILE A 80 -1.04 5.14 1.28
CA ILE A 80 0.38 4.76 1.32
C ILE A 80 0.51 3.57 2.27
N ILE A 81 0.80 2.41 1.72
CA ILE A 81 0.94 1.17 2.49
C ILE A 81 2.18 1.24 3.37
N VAL A 82 3.30 1.65 2.78
CA VAL A 82 4.59 1.70 3.46
C VAL A 82 5.53 2.71 2.81
N THR A 83 6.38 3.30 3.64
CA THR A 83 7.59 3.99 3.20
C THR A 83 8.82 3.26 3.76
N ILE A 84 9.79 2.97 2.90
CA ILE A 84 11.05 2.32 3.23
C ILE A 84 12.19 3.26 2.85
N SER A 85 13.15 3.45 3.75
CA SER A 85 14.36 4.23 3.48
C SER A 85 15.61 3.50 3.98
N ARG A 86 16.78 3.93 3.51
CA ARG A 86 18.07 3.46 4.04
C ARG A 86 18.26 3.89 5.50
N LYS A 87 18.64 2.95 6.35
CA LYS A 87 18.91 3.18 7.78
C LYS A 87 20.28 3.82 8.04
N SER A 88 21.32 3.34 7.38
CA SER A 88 22.70 3.83 7.52
C SER A 88 23.42 3.91 6.18
N PRO A 89 24.24 4.94 5.90
CA PRO A 89 24.99 5.07 4.66
C PRO A 89 26.17 4.07 4.53
N SER A 90 26.61 3.44 5.61
CA SER A 90 27.87 2.67 5.66
C SER A 90 27.78 1.22 5.16
N ASN A 91 26.56 0.68 5.02
CA ASN A 91 26.32 -0.73 4.75
C ASN A 91 25.59 -0.91 3.42
N SER A 92 25.69 -2.10 2.83
CA SER A 92 24.84 -2.49 1.72
C SER A 92 23.37 -2.27 2.07
N PHE A 93 22.60 -1.86 1.07
CA PHE A 93 21.19 -1.53 1.21
C PHE A 93 20.41 -2.31 0.17
N THR A 94 19.42 -3.06 0.65
CA THR A 94 18.59 -3.90 -0.21
C THR A 94 17.15 -3.83 0.27
N ILE A 95 16.23 -3.60 -0.67
CA ILE A 95 14.79 -3.73 -0.44
C ILE A 95 14.32 -5.00 -1.16
N GLY A 96 14.04 -6.06 -0.39
CA GLY A 96 13.39 -7.26 -0.87
C GLY A 96 11.96 -7.30 -0.35
N HIS A 97 11.00 -7.04 -1.24
CA HIS A 97 9.58 -6.99 -0.91
C HIS A 97 8.72 -7.72 -1.94
N ASP A 98 7.52 -8.09 -1.51
CA ASP A 98 6.49 -8.70 -2.33
C ASP A 98 5.10 -8.24 -1.86
N PHE A 99 4.10 -8.32 -2.72
CA PHE A 99 2.72 -8.00 -2.37
C PHE A 99 1.68 -8.75 -3.21
N GLU A 100 0.52 -8.94 -2.59
CA GLU A 100 -0.67 -9.54 -3.19
C GLU A 100 -1.88 -8.66 -2.89
N TYR A 101 -2.88 -8.66 -3.77
CA TYR A 101 -4.14 -7.98 -3.49
C TYR A 101 -5.35 -8.74 -4.02
N MET A 102 -6.52 -8.46 -3.44
CA MET A 102 -7.80 -9.04 -3.84
C MET A 102 -8.92 -8.01 -3.68
N LEU A 103 -9.87 -8.01 -4.62
CA LEU A 103 -11.11 -7.25 -4.49
C LEU A 103 -12.11 -7.99 -3.60
N SER A 104 -12.72 -7.28 -2.66
CA SER A 104 -13.63 -7.85 -1.69
C SER A 104 -14.86 -6.97 -1.45
N SER A 105 -15.99 -7.60 -1.11
CA SER A 105 -17.16 -6.89 -0.59
C SER A 105 -17.04 -6.60 0.91
N GLN A 106 -16.05 -7.17 1.60
CA GLN A 106 -15.88 -7.04 3.05
C GLN A 106 -14.94 -5.89 3.40
N ASN A 107 -15.24 -5.18 4.48
CA ASN A 107 -14.45 -4.04 4.98
C ASN A 107 -13.60 -4.38 6.21
N PHE A 108 -13.35 -5.67 6.46
CA PHE A 108 -12.50 -6.16 7.56
C PHE A 108 -11.71 -7.41 7.14
N ILE A 109 -10.56 -7.60 7.78
CA ILE A 109 -9.79 -8.84 7.81
C ILE A 109 -10.26 -9.62 9.05
N LYS A 110 -10.47 -10.92 8.91
CA LYS A 110 -10.68 -11.81 10.06
C LYS A 110 -9.33 -12.34 10.52
N GLN A 111 -8.94 -12.05 11.76
CA GLN A 111 -7.84 -12.76 12.42
C GLN A 111 -8.38 -13.67 13.52
N GLY A 112 -7.95 -14.93 13.52
CA GLY A 112 -8.15 -15.89 14.62
C GLY A 112 -9.57 -15.88 15.20
N GLU A 113 -9.65 -15.72 16.53
CA GLU A 113 -10.88 -15.70 17.35
C GLU A 113 -11.81 -14.49 17.10
N GLY A 114 -12.04 -14.11 15.84
CA GLY A 114 -13.09 -13.18 15.45
C GLY A 114 -12.75 -11.69 15.52
N ILE A 115 -11.49 -11.32 15.74
CA ILE A 115 -11.07 -9.92 15.70
C ILE A 115 -11.18 -9.42 14.24
N LYS A 116 -11.99 -8.38 14.06
CA LYS A 116 -12.16 -7.66 12.80
C LYS A 116 -11.33 -6.38 12.83
N GLN A 117 -10.42 -6.23 11.89
CA GLN A 117 -9.61 -5.01 11.73
C GLN A 117 -9.45 -4.65 10.26
N LYS A 118 -9.21 -3.36 9.98
CA LYS A 118 -8.94 -2.86 8.62
C LYS A 118 -7.46 -2.84 8.28
N HIS A 119 -6.63 -2.70 9.31
CA HIS A 119 -5.20 -2.48 9.20
C HIS A 119 -4.46 -3.42 10.14
N TRP A 120 -3.40 -4.04 9.63
CA TRP A 120 -2.41 -4.73 10.40
C TRP A 120 -1.03 -4.27 9.93
N PRO A 121 -0.15 -3.80 10.81
CA PRO A 121 -0.39 -3.50 12.22
C PRO A 121 -1.46 -2.41 12.37
N LYS A 122 -2.09 -2.35 13.55
CA LYS A 122 -3.14 -1.38 13.81
C LYS A 122 -2.60 0.04 13.61
N ILE A 123 -3.29 0.83 12.80
CA ILE A 123 -3.08 2.28 12.68
C ILE A 123 -4.01 2.96 13.68
N ASP A 124 -3.51 3.97 14.39
CA ASP A 124 -4.34 4.75 15.30
C ASP A 124 -5.18 5.77 14.52
N GLU A 125 -6.41 5.39 14.18
CA GLU A 125 -7.37 6.26 13.49
C GLU A 125 -7.83 7.45 14.36
N SER A 126 -7.54 7.46 15.68
CA SER A 126 -8.03 8.48 16.61
C SER A 126 -7.09 9.67 16.78
N GLN A 127 -5.81 9.52 16.44
CA GLN A 127 -4.79 10.51 16.82
C GLN A 127 -4.58 11.59 15.76
N LEU A 128 -4.70 11.35 14.45
CA LEU A 128 -4.34 12.33 13.42
C LEU A 128 -5.12 12.13 12.11
N SER A 129 -5.76 13.20 11.60
CA SER A 129 -6.28 13.24 10.22
C SER A 129 -5.17 13.18 9.15
N ASP A 130 -3.91 13.39 9.56
CA ASP A 130 -2.78 13.63 8.67
C ASP A 130 -1.81 12.44 8.57
N ASP A 131 -2.15 11.29 9.18
CA ASP A 131 -1.35 10.07 8.99
C ASP A 131 -1.41 9.65 7.52
N ILE A 132 -0.25 9.65 6.87
CA ILE A 132 -0.07 9.30 5.47
C ILE A 132 -0.50 7.86 5.16
N HIS A 133 -0.57 7.01 6.18
CA HIS A 133 -0.96 5.60 6.07
C HIS A 133 -2.45 5.38 6.25
N LEU A 134 -3.24 6.38 6.63
CA LEU A 134 -4.70 6.27 6.62
C LEU A 134 -5.24 6.40 5.19
N PRO A 135 -6.31 5.66 4.83
CA PRO A 135 -6.96 5.84 3.53
C PRO A 135 -7.45 7.27 3.31
N GLN A 136 -7.12 7.85 2.17
CA GLN A 136 -7.52 9.19 1.74
C GLN A 136 -8.47 9.10 0.54
N CYS A 137 -9.55 9.86 0.56
CA CYS A 137 -10.51 9.90 -0.55
C CYS A 137 -9.84 10.45 -1.82
N ILE A 138 -10.01 9.76 -2.95
CA ILE A 138 -9.64 10.27 -4.26
C ILE A 138 -10.77 11.19 -4.70
N LEU A 139 -10.62 12.49 -4.45
CA LEU A 139 -11.56 13.47 -4.99
C LEU A 139 -11.57 13.36 -6.52
N SER A 140 -12.75 13.17 -7.11
CA SER A 140 -12.95 13.49 -8.51
C SER A 140 -12.57 14.96 -8.67
N ALA A 141 -11.55 15.25 -9.47
CA ALA A 141 -11.30 16.62 -9.88
C ALA A 141 -12.58 17.09 -10.60
N LYS A 142 -13.36 17.96 -9.95
CA LYS A 142 -14.36 18.74 -10.66
C LYS A 142 -13.56 19.64 -11.59
N HIS A 143 -13.46 19.26 -12.86
CA HIS A 143 -13.12 20.22 -13.90
C HIS A 143 -14.27 21.25 -13.90
N ASN A 144 -14.03 22.38 -13.25
CA ASN A 144 -14.83 23.59 -13.44
C ASN A 144 -14.34 24.31 -14.71
#